data_AF-A0A3N5RIF6-F1
#
_entry.id   AF-A0A3N5RIF6-F1
#
_cell.length_a   1.000
_cell.length_b   1.000
_cell.length_c   1.000
_cell.angle_alpha   90.00
_cell.angle_beta   90.00
_cell.angle_gamma   90.00
#
_symmetry.space_group_name_H-M   'P 1'
#
loop_
_entity.id
_entity.type
_entity.pdbx_description
1 polymer ?
#
loop_
_entity_poly.entity_id
_entity_poly.type
_entity_poly.pdbx_seq_one_letter_code
_entity_poly.pdbx_strand_id
1 'polypeptide(L)'
;MFGMLVGKLVGKPEVPMVENELRELIKSLNEIKGDTSHVEAKACEGGFPKRLWESVSAFANTPGGGIIILGVKETSEGLRVVGLKDPKKFQSDMASLCSQMVPQVRALIEIHKIDGHFLLTAEIPESSYKEKPCYYQGSGAISGSFIRVADGDRQLTQYE
;
A
#
# COMPACT_ATOMS: atom_id res chain seq x y z
N MET A 1 17.24 -6.45 -10.54
CA MET A 1 16.14 -7.43 -10.67
C MET A 1 14.91 -6.97 -9.88
N PHE A 2 15.06 -6.54 -8.63
CA PHE A 2 13.95 -6.06 -7.78
C PHE A 2 13.12 -4.90 -8.35
N GLY A 3 13.75 -3.81 -8.80
CA GLY A 3 13.01 -2.68 -9.41
C GLY A 3 12.19 -3.06 -10.65
N MET A 4 12.61 -4.10 -11.38
CA MET A 4 11.88 -4.62 -12.55
C MET A 4 10.64 -5.43 -12.14
N LEU A 5 10.66 -6.08 -10.96
CA LEU A 5 9.51 -6.77 -10.40
C LEU A 5 8.47 -5.76 -9.90
N VAL A 6 8.89 -4.78 -9.10
CA VAL A 6 7.99 -3.72 -8.60
C VAL A 6 7.37 -2.95 -9.76
N GLY A 7 8.16 -2.55 -10.76
CA GLY A 7 7.62 -1.87 -11.96
C GLY A 7 6.65 -2.72 -12.79
N LYS A 8 6.79 -4.05 -12.78
CA LYS A 8 5.82 -4.96 -13.43
C LYS A 8 4.50 -5.10 -12.65
N LEU A 9 4.53 -4.94 -11.33
CA LEU A 9 3.35 -5.10 -10.47
C LEU A 9 2.56 -3.78 -10.36
N VAL A 10 3.27 -2.68 -10.14
CA VAL A 10 2.70 -1.33 -9.96
C VAL A 10 2.07 -0.79 -11.27
N GLY A 11 2.42 -1.35 -12.44
CA GLY A 11 1.94 -0.91 -13.75
C GLY A 11 0.86 -1.76 -14.43
N LYS A 12 0.24 -2.73 -13.75
CA LYS A 12 -0.86 -3.56 -14.30
C LYS A 12 -2.22 -3.10 -13.74
N PRO A 13 -2.89 -2.12 -14.35
CA PRO A 13 -4.11 -1.52 -13.76
C PRO A 13 -5.32 -2.47 -13.71
N GLU A 14 -5.26 -3.65 -14.33
CA GLU A 14 -6.45 -4.49 -14.57
C GLU A 14 -6.35 -5.93 -14.03
N VAL A 15 -5.14 -6.39 -13.67
CA VAL A 15 -4.94 -7.78 -13.22
C VAL A 15 -4.34 -7.73 -11.82
N PRO A 16 -5.07 -8.21 -10.79
CA PRO A 16 -4.55 -8.21 -9.44
C PRO A 16 -3.35 -9.13 -9.33
N MET A 17 -2.45 -8.78 -8.41
CA MET A 17 -1.33 -9.60 -8.01
C MET A 17 -1.79 -11.03 -7.67
N VAL A 18 -1.01 -12.03 -8.08
CA VAL A 18 -1.23 -13.44 -7.72
C VAL A 18 -0.28 -13.89 -6.61
N GLU A 19 -0.59 -15.02 -5.95
CA GLU A 19 0.19 -15.51 -4.79
C GLU A 19 1.70 -15.64 -5.08
N ASN A 20 2.10 -16.14 -6.25
CA ASN A 20 3.52 -16.28 -6.59
C ASN A 20 4.23 -14.93 -6.73
N GLU A 21 3.56 -13.93 -7.31
CA GLU A 21 4.10 -12.56 -7.42
C GLU A 21 4.27 -11.95 -6.01
N LEU A 22 3.30 -12.18 -5.11
CA LEU A 22 3.40 -11.74 -3.72
C LEU A 22 4.56 -12.42 -2.97
N ARG A 23 4.77 -13.73 -3.18
CA ARG A 23 5.89 -14.46 -2.58
C ARG A 23 7.24 -13.92 -3.05
N GLU A 24 7.38 -13.64 -4.34
CA GLU A 24 8.58 -13.01 -4.90
C GLU A 24 8.79 -11.61 -4.33
N LEU A 25 7.73 -10.82 -4.22
CA LEU A 25 7.78 -9.47 -3.66
C LEU A 25 8.24 -9.48 -2.19
N ILE A 26 7.62 -10.31 -1.35
CA ILE A 26 8.02 -10.46 0.06
C ILE A 26 9.47 -10.91 0.18
N LYS A 27 9.90 -11.87 -0.65
CA LYS A 27 11.29 -12.32 -0.67
C LYS A 27 12.24 -11.17 -0.97
N SER A 28 11.94 -10.36 -1.99
CA SER A 28 12.83 -9.26 -2.34
C SER A 28 12.81 -8.11 -1.34
N LEU A 29 11.67 -7.80 -0.71
CA LEU A 29 11.63 -6.87 0.44
C LEU A 29 12.53 -7.37 1.58
N ASN A 30 12.54 -8.68 1.82
CA ASN A 30 13.35 -9.29 2.88
C ASN A 30 14.85 -9.17 2.59
N GLU A 31 15.26 -9.24 1.32
CA GLU A 31 16.65 -9.06 0.89
C GLU A 31 17.17 -7.64 1.15
N ILE A 32 16.31 -6.62 0.98
CA ILE A 32 16.65 -5.22 1.24
C ILE A 32 16.36 -4.77 2.69
N LYS A 33 15.73 -5.65 3.49
CA LYS A 33 15.35 -5.44 4.89
C LYS A 33 14.48 -4.20 5.12
N GLY A 34 13.49 -3.99 4.28
CA GLY A 34 12.54 -2.91 4.50
C GLY A 34 11.61 -2.64 3.32
N ASP A 35 10.83 -1.58 3.49
CA ASP A 35 9.91 -1.05 2.50
C ASP A 35 10.65 -0.38 1.33
N THR A 36 9.88 0.01 0.32
CA THR A 36 10.41 0.74 -0.84
C THR A 36 9.59 1.98 -1.13
N SER A 37 10.01 2.78 -2.11
CA SER A 37 9.23 3.91 -2.59
C SER A 37 7.81 3.54 -3.06
N HIS A 38 7.56 2.28 -3.46
CA HIS A 38 6.28 1.82 -4.01
C HIS A 38 5.65 0.66 -3.25
N VAL A 39 6.23 0.20 -2.15
CA VAL A 39 5.74 -0.97 -1.43
C VAL A 39 5.87 -0.73 0.06
N GLU A 40 4.77 -0.90 0.79
CA GLU A 40 4.71 -0.74 2.24
C GLU A 40 4.09 -1.98 2.91
N ALA A 41 4.78 -2.53 3.90
CA ALA A 41 4.34 -3.69 4.68
C ALA A 41 3.90 -3.30 6.10
N LYS A 42 2.74 -3.82 6.56
CA LYS A 42 2.26 -3.61 7.93
C LYS A 42 1.77 -4.88 8.61
N ALA A 43 2.15 -5.07 9.88
CA ALA A 43 1.84 -6.28 10.66
C ALA A 43 0.36 -6.41 11.05
N CYS A 44 -0.27 -5.29 11.41
CA CYS A 44 -1.68 -5.20 11.79
C CYS A 44 -2.13 -6.05 13.00
N GLU A 45 -1.20 -6.44 13.89
CA GLU A 45 -1.51 -7.21 15.11
C GLU A 45 -2.52 -6.49 16.04
N GLY A 46 -2.52 -5.16 16.02
CA GLY A 46 -3.45 -4.28 16.75
C GLY A 46 -4.73 -3.90 16.00
N GLY A 47 -4.98 -4.49 14.83
CA GLY A 47 -6.13 -4.17 13.96
C GLY A 47 -5.77 -3.29 12.76
N PHE A 48 -6.80 -2.81 12.06
CA PHE A 48 -6.63 -2.00 10.86
C PHE A 48 -5.94 -0.65 11.19
N PRO A 49 -4.86 -0.26 10.49
CA PRO A 49 -4.09 0.94 10.85
C PRO A 49 -4.89 2.23 10.62
N LYS A 50 -5.06 3.04 11.68
CA LYS A 50 -5.87 4.27 11.64
C LYS A 50 -5.38 5.36 10.66
N ARG A 51 -4.07 5.38 10.38
CA ARG A 51 -3.42 6.36 9.50
C ARG A 51 -3.00 5.79 8.15
N LEU A 52 -3.53 4.62 7.75
CA LEU A 52 -3.18 4.01 6.46
C LEU A 52 -3.55 4.90 5.26
N TRP A 53 -4.45 5.87 5.44
CA TRP A 53 -4.78 6.85 4.42
C TRP A 53 -3.58 7.72 3.99
N GLU A 54 -2.54 7.84 4.82
CA GLU A 54 -1.30 8.56 4.48
C GLU A 54 -0.57 7.83 3.35
N SER A 55 -0.35 6.52 3.53
CA SER A 55 0.22 5.64 2.52
C SER A 55 -0.61 5.62 1.23
N VAL A 56 -1.94 5.50 1.35
CA VAL A 56 -2.85 5.50 0.18
C VAL A 56 -2.74 6.82 -0.59
N SER A 57 -2.72 7.95 0.12
CA SER A 57 -2.53 9.29 -0.45
C SER A 57 -1.17 9.41 -1.14
N ALA A 58 -0.10 9.00 -0.46
CA ALA A 58 1.27 9.05 -0.95
C ALA A 58 1.47 8.22 -2.22
N PHE A 59 0.95 6.98 -2.24
CA PHE A 59 1.03 6.14 -3.43
C PHE A 59 0.20 6.69 -4.58
N ALA A 60 -1.04 7.12 -4.35
CA ALA A 60 -1.88 7.70 -5.41
C ALA A 60 -1.26 8.99 -6.02
N ASN A 61 -0.48 9.74 -5.24
CA ASN A 61 0.23 10.92 -5.73
C ASN A 61 1.57 10.60 -6.41
N THR A 62 2.11 9.40 -6.21
CA THR A 62 3.39 8.98 -6.77
C THR A 62 3.20 8.40 -8.19
N PRO A 63 4.05 8.74 -9.16
CA PRO A 63 4.02 8.13 -10.49
C PRO A 63 4.04 6.60 -10.43
N GLY A 64 3.13 5.95 -11.15
CA GLY A 64 2.93 4.51 -11.13
C GLY A 64 2.08 3.99 -9.97
N GLY A 65 1.94 4.70 -8.84
CA GLY A 65 1.18 4.19 -7.70
C GLY A 65 2.03 3.39 -6.71
N GLY A 66 1.44 2.41 -6.03
CA GLY A 66 2.15 1.56 -5.08
C GLY A 66 1.32 0.41 -4.53
N ILE A 67 1.92 -0.39 -3.64
CA ILE A 67 1.36 -1.63 -3.12
C ILE A 67 1.44 -1.60 -1.59
N ILE A 68 0.30 -1.81 -0.94
CA ILE A 68 0.23 -1.99 0.51
C ILE A 68 0.03 -3.48 0.79
N ILE A 69 0.86 -4.05 1.68
CA ILE A 69 0.77 -5.44 2.13
C ILE A 69 0.45 -5.45 3.62
N LEU A 70 -0.72 -5.99 4.00
CA LEU A 70 -1.12 -6.16 5.40
C LEU A 70 -0.94 -7.60 5.85
N GLY A 71 -0.47 -7.78 7.09
CA GLY A 71 -0.13 -9.07 7.70
C GLY A 71 1.36 -9.42 7.62
N VAL A 72 2.23 -8.46 7.29
CA VAL A 72 3.69 -8.65 7.24
C VAL A 72 4.36 -7.66 8.20
N LYS A 73 5.20 -8.17 9.09
CA LYS A 73 5.91 -7.40 10.12
C LYS A 73 7.36 -7.23 9.74
N GLU A 74 7.82 -5.98 9.73
CA GLU A 74 9.25 -5.69 9.66
C GLU A 74 9.91 -5.98 11.01
N THR A 75 11.09 -6.59 10.95
CA THR A 75 11.92 -6.97 12.10
C THR A 75 13.39 -6.66 11.80
N SER A 76 14.26 -6.68 12.80
CA SER A 76 15.71 -6.52 12.62
C SER A 76 16.35 -7.59 11.70
N GLU A 77 15.68 -8.73 11.55
CA GLU A 77 16.12 -9.86 10.71
C GLU A 77 15.50 -9.83 9.30
N GLY A 78 14.61 -8.87 9.03
CA GLY A 78 13.88 -8.73 7.77
C GLY A 78 12.36 -8.78 7.96
N LEU A 79 11.61 -9.15 6.91
CA LEU A 79 10.16 -9.24 6.95
C LEU A 79 9.69 -10.62 7.40
N ARG A 80 8.73 -10.62 8.31
CA ARG A 80 8.08 -11.81 8.84
C ARG A 80 6.59 -11.77 8.53
N VAL A 81 6.09 -12.82 7.88
CA VAL A 81 4.64 -13.04 7.72
C VAL A 81 4.03 -13.32 9.10
N VAL A 82 3.06 -12.50 9.51
CA VAL A 82 2.33 -12.63 10.78
C VAL A 82 0.84 -12.91 10.59
N GLY A 83 0.30 -12.56 9.42
CA GLY A 83 -1.09 -12.82 9.04
C GLY A 83 -2.11 -11.87 9.66
N LEU A 84 -3.32 -11.91 9.10
CA LEU A 84 -4.48 -11.17 9.53
C LEU A 84 -5.47 -12.07 10.29
N LYS A 85 -6.00 -11.57 11.40
CA LYS A 85 -6.99 -12.31 12.21
C LYS A 85 -8.37 -12.40 11.55
N ASP A 86 -8.78 -11.34 10.85
CA ASP A 86 -10.06 -11.27 10.15
C ASP A 86 -9.86 -10.65 8.75
N PRO A 87 -9.41 -11.45 7.76
CA PRO A 87 -9.06 -10.92 6.45
C PRO A 87 -10.24 -10.27 5.72
N LYS A 88 -11.48 -10.74 5.95
CA LYS A 88 -12.69 -10.15 5.35
C LYS A 88 -12.98 -8.77 5.91
N LYS A 89 -12.86 -8.59 7.23
CA LYS A 89 -12.99 -7.27 7.84
C LYS A 89 -11.91 -6.32 7.31
N PHE A 90 -10.66 -6.77 7.23
CA PHE A 90 -9.57 -5.96 6.68
C PHE A 90 -9.81 -5.55 5.22
N GLN A 91 -10.36 -6.44 4.39
CA GLN A 91 -10.75 -6.12 3.02
C GLN A 91 -11.84 -5.05 2.96
N SER A 92 -12.88 -5.17 3.80
CA SER A 92 -13.93 -4.16 3.91
C SER A 92 -13.41 -2.82 4.43
N ASP A 93 -12.54 -2.82 5.45
CA ASP A 93 -11.93 -1.61 6.00
C ASP A 93 -11.06 -0.91 4.94
N MET A 94 -10.29 -1.68 4.16
CA MET A 94 -9.46 -1.14 3.08
C MET A 94 -10.28 -0.52 1.95
N ALA A 95 -11.35 -1.21 1.51
CA ALA A 95 -12.27 -0.68 0.51
C ALA A 95 -12.97 0.61 0.98
N SER A 96 -13.38 0.64 2.25
CA SER A 96 -13.97 1.83 2.87
C SER A 96 -12.97 2.99 2.92
N LEU A 97 -11.71 2.74 3.28
CA LEU A 97 -10.65 3.73 3.26
C LEU A 97 -10.46 4.34 1.86
N CYS A 98 -10.32 3.49 0.84
CA CYS A 98 -10.15 3.93 -0.55
C CYS A 98 -11.35 4.79 -1.03
N SER A 99 -12.56 4.48 -0.55
CA SER A 99 -13.77 5.26 -0.88
C SER A 99 -13.82 6.65 -0.25
N GLN A 100 -13.06 6.89 0.82
CA GLN A 100 -12.96 8.17 1.53
C GLN A 100 -11.79 9.04 1.03
N MET A 101 -11.07 8.57 0.02
CA MET A 101 -10.05 9.36 -0.68
C MET A 101 -10.71 10.27 -1.72
N VAL A 102 -10.07 11.41 -1.99
CA VAL A 102 -10.49 12.37 -3.01
C VAL A 102 -9.29 12.71 -3.90
N PRO A 103 -9.31 12.39 -5.21
CA PRO A 103 -10.33 11.58 -5.89
C PRO A 103 -10.43 10.16 -5.30
N GLN A 104 -11.57 9.51 -5.54
CA GLN A 104 -11.80 8.16 -5.02
C GLN A 104 -10.77 7.19 -5.60
N VAL A 105 -10.07 6.47 -4.71
CA VAL A 105 -9.07 5.48 -5.11
C VAL A 105 -9.78 4.16 -5.45
N ARG A 106 -9.44 3.60 -6.61
CA ARG A 106 -9.94 2.29 -7.08
C ARG A 106 -8.82 1.26 -7.00
N ALA A 107 -8.48 0.85 -5.78
CA ALA A 107 -7.44 -0.14 -5.55
C ALA A 107 -7.89 -1.56 -5.94
N LEU A 108 -6.97 -2.39 -6.44
CA LEU A 108 -7.16 -3.83 -6.53
C LEU A 108 -6.85 -4.44 -5.17
N ILE A 109 -7.86 -5.02 -4.49
CA ILE A 109 -7.75 -5.49 -3.10
C ILE A 109 -7.98 -7.00 -3.06
N GLU A 110 -6.92 -7.75 -2.77
CA GLU A 110 -6.95 -9.22 -2.74
C GLU A 110 -6.51 -9.81 -1.42
N ILE A 111 -7.07 -10.96 -1.08
CA ILE A 111 -6.66 -11.77 0.07
C ILE A 111 -5.85 -12.95 -0.43
N HIS A 112 -4.65 -13.11 0.11
CA HIS A 112 -3.72 -14.19 -0.21
C HIS A 112 -3.55 -15.11 0.98
N LYS A 113 -3.32 -16.40 0.74
CA LYS A 113 -2.97 -17.36 1.79
C LYS A 113 -1.54 -17.84 1.59
N ILE A 114 -0.61 -17.29 2.37
CA ILE A 114 0.81 -17.64 2.32
C ILE A 114 1.18 -18.37 3.60
N ASP A 115 1.69 -19.60 3.47
CA ASP A 115 2.22 -20.43 4.56
C ASP A 115 1.27 -20.52 5.77
N GLY A 116 -0.02 -20.72 5.48
CA GLY A 116 -1.08 -20.82 6.49
C GLY A 116 -1.62 -19.48 7.01
N HIS A 117 -1.03 -18.36 6.64
CA HIS A 117 -1.42 -17.02 7.08
C HIS A 117 -2.17 -16.28 5.98
N PHE A 118 -3.19 -15.51 6.36
CA PHE A 118 -3.89 -14.62 5.44
C PHE A 118 -3.20 -13.27 5.37
N LEU A 119 -2.91 -12.80 4.16
CA LEU A 119 -2.41 -11.48 3.86
C LEU A 119 -3.43 -10.72 3.01
N LEU A 120 -3.38 -9.40 3.05
CA LEU A 120 -4.12 -8.55 2.14
C LEU A 120 -3.15 -7.71 1.33
N THR A 121 -3.33 -7.68 0.01
CA THR A 121 -2.66 -6.72 -0.87
C THR A 121 -3.66 -5.68 -1.33
N ALA A 122 -3.23 -4.43 -1.38
CA ALA A 122 -3.97 -3.37 -2.05
C ALA A 122 -3.04 -2.63 -3.01
N GLU A 123 -3.34 -2.72 -4.30
CA GLU A 123 -2.59 -2.06 -5.36
C GLU A 123 -3.25 -0.70 -5.60
N ILE A 124 -2.58 0.36 -5.19
CA ILE A 124 -3.04 1.74 -5.26
C ILE A 124 -2.59 2.33 -6.59
N PRO A 125 -3.50 2.63 -7.53
CA PRO A 125 -3.13 3.25 -8.79
C PRO A 125 -2.69 4.71 -8.58
N GLU A 126 -1.85 5.20 -9.49
CA GLU A 126 -1.61 6.63 -9.62
C GLU A 126 -2.91 7.37 -9.97
N SER A 127 -3.21 8.45 -9.24
CA SER A 127 -4.30 9.36 -9.59
C SER A 127 -3.99 10.13 -10.87
N SER A 128 -5.01 10.43 -11.67
CA SER A 128 -4.86 11.25 -12.87
C SER A 128 -4.15 12.56 -12.55
N TYR A 129 -3.23 12.99 -13.43
CA TYR A 129 -2.46 14.23 -13.24
C TYR A 129 -3.35 15.46 -13.00
N LYS A 130 -4.55 15.51 -13.60
CA LYS A 130 -5.51 16.61 -13.42
C LYS A 130 -6.26 16.57 -12.08
N GLU A 131 -6.27 15.43 -11.42
CA GLU A 131 -7.03 15.19 -10.18
C GLU A 131 -6.10 15.07 -8.95
N LYS A 132 -4.78 15.12 -9.15
CA LYS A 132 -3.82 15.26 -8.05
C LYS A 132 -3.95 16.65 -7.39
N PRO A 133 -3.75 16.76 -6.06
CA PRO A 133 -3.38 15.67 -5.17
C PRO A 133 -4.59 14.82 -4.74
N CYS A 134 -4.34 13.52 -4.60
CA CYS A 134 -5.18 12.63 -3.81
C CYS A 134 -5.01 12.93 -2.33
N TYR A 135 -6.11 13.00 -1.60
CA TYR A 135 -6.11 13.27 -0.16
C TYR A 135 -7.22 12.54 0.58
N TYR A 136 -7.06 12.39 1.89
CA TYR A 136 -8.10 11.83 2.75
C TYR A 136 -9.17 12.87 3.08
N GLN A 137 -10.44 12.59 2.75
CA GLN A 137 -11.55 13.52 2.93
C GLN A 137 -11.68 14.01 4.38
N GLY A 138 -11.49 13.11 5.37
CA GLY A 138 -11.62 13.44 6.79
C GLY A 138 -10.58 14.44 7.33
N SER A 139 -9.46 14.61 6.63
CA SER A 139 -8.40 15.58 6.98
C SER A 139 -8.37 16.80 6.05
N GLY A 140 -9.15 16.80 4.96
CA GLY A 140 -9.13 17.84 3.92
C GLY A 140 -7.84 17.85 3.09
N ALA A 141 -7.81 18.64 2.01
CA ALA A 141 -6.68 18.65 1.07
C ALA A 141 -5.36 19.10 1.70
N ILE A 142 -5.38 20.06 2.63
CA ILE A 142 -4.17 20.63 3.25
C ILE A 142 -3.48 19.59 4.17
N SER A 143 -4.27 18.86 4.96
CA SER A 143 -3.74 17.92 5.97
C SER A 143 -3.86 16.45 5.57
N GLY A 144 -4.50 16.16 4.43
CA GLY A 144 -4.76 14.82 3.93
C GLY A 144 -3.92 14.43 2.71
N SER A 145 -3.12 15.34 2.14
CA SER A 145 -2.31 15.07 0.96
C SER A 145 -0.87 14.69 1.34
N PHE A 146 -0.39 13.56 0.83
CA PHE A 146 0.95 13.04 1.10
C PHE A 146 1.65 12.65 -0.21
N ILE A 147 2.99 12.66 -0.20
CA ILE A 147 3.85 12.15 -1.27
C ILE A 147 4.90 11.21 -0.68
N ARG A 148 5.42 10.28 -1.49
CA ARG A 148 6.55 9.42 -1.11
C ARG A 148 7.86 10.20 -1.19
N VAL A 149 8.63 10.21 -0.11
CA VAL A 149 10.00 10.74 -0.07
C VAL A 149 10.89 9.64 0.48
N ALA A 150 11.80 9.13 -0.36
CA ALA A 150 12.57 7.92 -0.10
C ALA A 150 11.65 6.71 0.23
N ASP A 151 11.69 6.23 1.47
CA ASP A 151 10.90 5.11 2.01
C ASP A 151 9.74 5.57 2.92
N GLY A 152 9.53 6.89 3.07
CA GLY A 152 8.51 7.47 3.95
C GLY A 152 7.44 8.31 3.25
N ASP A 153 6.36 8.58 3.98
CA ASP A 153 5.31 9.50 3.56
C ASP A 153 5.54 10.89 4.13
N ARG A 154 5.48 11.92 3.29
CA ARG A 154 5.58 13.32 3.70
C ARG A 154 4.31 14.06 3.33
N GLN A 155 3.75 14.77 4.29
CA GLN A 155 2.61 15.67 4.03
C GLN A 155 3.03 16.74 3.02
N LEU A 156 2.21 16.97 1.99
CA LEU A 156 2.42 18.09 1.08
C LEU A 156 2.27 19.40 1.86
N THR A 157 3.34 20.18 1.88
CA THR A 157 3.31 21.55 2.39
C THR A 157 2.79 22.47 1.29
N GLN A 158 2.14 23.59 1.67
CA GLN A 158 1.50 24.55 0.75
C GLN A 158 2.44 25.22 -0.29
N TYR A 159 3.74 24.88 -0.28
CA TYR A 159 4.81 25.42 -1.10
C TYR A 159 5.53 24.31 -1.87
N GLU A 160 4.82 23.52 -2.68
CA GLU A 160 5.38 22.69 -3.76
C GLU A 160 4.42 22.65 -4.94
#